data_AF-A0A151BLJ3-F1
#
_entry.id   AF-A0A151BLJ3-F1
#
_cell.length_a   1.000
_cell.length_b   1.000
_cell.length_c   1.000
_cell.angle_alpha   90.00
_cell.angle_beta   90.00
_cell.angle_gamma   90.00
#
_symmetry.space_group_name_H-M   'P 1'
#
loop_
_entity.id
_entity.type
_entity.pdbx_description
1 polymer ?
#
loop_
_entity_poly.entity_id
_entity_poly.type
_entity_poly.pdbx_seq_one_letter_code
_entity_poly.pdbx_strand_id
1 'polypeptide(L)' 'KLISKYGRLAAIALAGRKLTVNDCERILSEESEPSDRFFELIIEAERNALKRRFW' A
#
# COMPACT_ATOMS: atom_id res chain seq x y z
N LYS A 1 -11.76 -7.47 -3.40
CA LYS A 1 -12.37 -6.28 -4.04
C LYS A 1 -11.32 -5.27 -4.56
N LEU A 2 -10.22 -4.98 -3.84
CA LEU A 2 -9.18 -4.03 -4.28
C LEU A 2 -8.59 -4.30 -5.68
N ILE A 3 -8.22 -5.55 -5.99
CA ILE A 3 -7.66 -5.91 -7.32
C ILE A 3 -8.67 -5.66 -8.45
N SER A 4 -9.97 -5.84 -8.19
CA SER A 4 -11.00 -5.55 -9.20
C SER A 4 -11.20 -4.06 -9.43
N LYS A 5 -10.79 -3.19 -8.50
CA LYS A 5 -10.99 -1.73 -8.54
C LYS A 5 -9.73 -0.99 -9.01
N TYR A 6 -8.56 -1.44 -8.57
CA TYR A 6 -7.27 -0.78 -8.86
C TYR A 6 -6.31 -1.65 -9.71
N GLY A 7 -6.74 -2.85 -10.10
CA GLY A 7 -5.99 -3.71 -11.02
C GLY A 7 -4.61 -4.10 -10.50
N ARG A 8 -3.59 -3.87 -11.34
CA ARG A 8 -2.19 -4.23 -11.05
C ARG A 8 -1.60 -3.47 -9.86
N LEU A 9 -2.01 -2.23 -9.62
CA LEU A 9 -1.55 -1.44 -8.47
C LEU A 9 -1.94 -2.09 -7.15
N ALA A 10 -3.15 -2.65 -7.07
CA ALA A 10 -3.56 -3.39 -5.89
C ALA A 10 -2.70 -4.62 -5.63
N ALA A 11 -2.26 -5.32 -6.70
CA ALA A 11 -1.38 -6.48 -6.54
C ALA A 11 -0.02 -6.05 -5.98
N ILE A 12 0.52 -4.92 -6.44
CA ILE A 12 1.79 -4.36 -5.94
C ILE A 12 1.64 -3.90 -4.48
N ALA A 13 0.59 -3.15 -4.16
CA ALA A 13 0.33 -2.69 -2.80
C ALA A 13 0.12 -3.87 -1.83
N LEU A 14 -0.61 -4.92 -2.23
CA LEU A 14 -0.81 -6.12 -1.41
C LEU A 14 0.45 -6.99 -1.28
N ALA A 15 1.41 -6.88 -2.21
CA ALA A 15 2.70 -7.55 -2.08
C ALA A 15 3.59 -6.91 -1.01
N GLY A 16 3.29 -5.68 -0.58
CA GLY A 16 4.03 -5.01 0.49
C GLY A 16 3.87 -5.72 1.84
N ARG A 17 4.95 -5.73 2.61
CA ARG A 17 5.11 -6.55 3.81
C ARG A 17 4.31 -5.97 4.98
N LYS A 18 3.41 -6.79 5.53
CA LYS A 18 2.57 -6.43 6.70
C LYS A 18 1.64 -5.24 6.46
N LEU A 19 1.38 -4.89 5.21
CA LEU A 19 0.35 -3.90 4.89
C LEU A 19 -1.02 -4.51 5.14
N THR A 20 -1.88 -3.73 5.79
CA THR A 20 -3.29 -4.10 5.93
C THR A 20 -4.06 -3.70 4.68
N VAL A 21 -5.23 -4.33 4.47
CA VAL A 21 -6.16 -3.94 3.39
C VAL A 21 -6.47 -2.44 3.44
N ASN A 22 -6.59 -1.87 4.64
CA ASN A 22 -6.85 -0.45 4.84
C ASN A 22 -5.66 0.44 4.45
N ASP A 23 -4.42 0.01 4.74
CA ASP A 23 -3.22 0.73 4.30
C ASP A 23 -3.13 0.73 2.76
N CYS A 24 -3.35 -0.43 2.14
CA CYS A 24 -3.38 -0.55 0.68
C CYS A 24 -4.47 0.32 0.05
N GLU A 25 -5.67 0.33 0.63
CA GLU A 25 -6.79 1.14 0.13
C GLU A 25 -6.49 2.64 0.22
N ARG A 26 -5.77 3.08 1.26
CA ARG A 26 -5.31 4.46 1.42
C ARG A 26 -4.28 4.84 0.35
N ILE A 27 -3.27 4.00 0.15
CA ILE A 27 -2.22 4.22 -0.88
C ILE A 27 -2.86 4.30 -2.28
N LEU A 28 -3.75 3.36 -2.60
CA LEU A 28 -4.44 3.29 -3.89
C LEU A 28 -5.48 4.41 -4.08
N SER A 29 -5.92 5.04 -2.99
CA SER A 29 -6.78 6.23 -3.06
C SER A 29 -6.01 7.52 -3.33
N GLU A 30 -4.74 7.60 -2.90
CA GLU A 30 -3.89 8.77 -3.14
C GLU A 30 -3.21 8.72 -4.51
N GLU A 31 -2.81 7.53 -4.97
CA GLU A 31 -2.12 7.37 -6.25
C GLU A 31 -2.80 6.29 -7.10
N SER A 32 -3.22 6.68 -8.31
CA SER A 32 -3.86 5.81 -9.29
C SER A 32 -2.91 5.28 -10.37
N GLU A 33 -1.62 5.62 -10.28
CA GLU A 33 -0.57 5.24 -11.22
C GLU A 33 0.67 4.72 -10.48
N PRO A 34 1.50 3.85 -11.10
CA PRO A 34 2.75 3.38 -10.52
C PRO A 34 3.82 4.47 -10.65
N SER A 35 3.66 5.53 -9.86
CA SER A 35 4.59 6.66 -9.75
C SER A 35 5.64 6.40 -8.66
N ASP A 36 6.74 7.17 -8.66
CA ASP A 36 7.72 7.11 -7.56
C ASP A 36 7.06 7.36 -6.19
N ARG A 37 6.09 8.29 -6.16
CA ARG A 37 5.30 8.61 -4.96
C ARG A 37 4.47 7.43 -4.47
N PHE A 38 3.92 6.61 -5.38
CA PHE A 38 3.22 5.38 -5.01
C PHE A 38 4.14 4.40 -4.25
N PHE A 39 5.38 4.23 -4.71
CA PHE A 39 6.36 3.38 -4.02
C PHE A 39 6.81 3.98 -2.68
N GLU A 40 6.98 5.30 -2.59
CA GLU A 40 7.26 5.98 -1.32
C GLU A 40 6.15 5.74 -0.29
N LEU A 41 4.89 5.84 -0.69
CA LEU A 41 3.74 5.58 0.18
C LEU A 41 3.70 4.13 0.67
N ILE A 42 4.08 3.16 -0.18
CA ILE A 42 4.22 1.75 0.23
C ILE A 42 5.30 1.63 1.31
N ILE A 43 6.49 2.20 1.08
CA ILE A 43 7.61 2.12 2.02
C ILE A 43 7.25 2.77 3.36
N GLU A 44 6.56 3.90 3.35
CA GLU A 44 6.12 4.59 4.56
C GLU A 44 5.09 3.75 5.32
N ALA A 45 4.13 3.15 4.63
CA ALA A 45 3.14 2.30 5.23
C ALA A 45 3.76 1.02 5.82
N GLU A 46 4.76 0.41 5.17
CA GLU A 46 5.53 -0.72 5.72
C GLU A 46 6.28 -0.31 6.99
N ARG A 47 6.91 0.87 6.99
CA ARG A 47 7.59 1.42 8.18
C ARG A 47 6.62 1.62 9.34
N ASN A 48 5.42 2.13 9.06
CA ASN A 48 4.38 2.32 10.07
C ASN A 48 3.80 0.98 10.55
N ALA A 49 3.65 -0.01 9.67
CA ALA A 49 3.27 -1.37 10.04
C ALA A 49 4.32 -2.05 10.93
N LEU A 50 5.60 -1.79 10.70
CA LEU A 50 6.68 -2.25 11.58
C LEU A 50 6.59 -1.58 12.95
N LYS A 51 6.42 -0.26 13.01
CA LYS A 51 6.27 0.47 14.29
C LYS A 51 5.13 -0.09 15.15
N ARG A 52 3.96 -0.35 14.57
CA ARG A 52 2.78 -0.95 15.24
C ARG A 52 3.04 -2.31 15.92
N ARG A 53 4.09 -3.03 15.53
CA ARG A 53 4.42 -4.34 16.10
C ARG A 53 5.45 -4.27 17.22
N PHE A 54 6.30 -3.25 17.21
CA PHE A 54 7.41 -3.12 18.15
C PHE A 54 7.15 -2.10 19.27
N TRP A 55 6.05 -1.36 19.18
CA TRP A 55 5.59 -0.37 20.15
C TRP A 55 4.13 -0.64 20.47
#